data_AF-A0A928U6H4-F1
#
_entry.id   AF-A0A928U6H4-F1
#
_cell.length_a   1.000
_cell.length_b   1.000
_cell.length_c   1.000
_cell.angle_alpha   90.00
_cell.angle_beta   90.00
_cell.angle_gamma   90.00
#
_symmetry.space_group_name_H-M   'P 1'
#
loop_
_entity.id
_entity.type
_entity.pdbx_description
1 polymer ?
#
loop_
_entity_poly.entity_id
_entity_poly.type
_entity_poly.pdbx_seq_one_letter_code
_entity_poly.pdbx_strand_id
1 'polypeptide(L)'
;MRPKAALGSHYSIPHWAKKSALEDILKIDLSGLNDDKIYYELDKIHKNKISIENHLFNQTFWKRPESYKFINYDLTTSYFVGYNCDLSAFGKGKIECHGRRQVLLGVLINSEGYPFKWDVFPGTPLR
;
A
#
# COMPACT_ATOMS: atom_id res chain seq x y z
N MET A 1 24.89 15.28 3.49
CA MET A 1 24.55 14.69 4.79
C MET A 1 23.23 13.94 4.62
N ARG A 2 23.24 12.60 4.56
CA ARG A 2 22.01 11.83 4.31
C ARG A 2 21.17 11.80 5.60
N PRO A 3 19.86 12.11 5.56
CA PRO A 3 19.05 12.13 6.77
C PRO A 3 18.96 10.72 7.37
N LYS A 4 18.98 10.65 8.70
CA LYS A 4 18.70 9.43 9.47
C LYS A 4 17.26 9.00 9.17
N ALA A 5 17.10 7.75 8.74
CA ALA A 5 15.81 7.15 8.40
C ALA A 5 14.80 7.33 9.55
N ALA A 6 13.68 7.98 9.26
CA ALA A 6 12.51 7.96 10.13
C ALA A 6 11.86 6.57 10.07
N LEU A 7 11.32 6.10 11.19
CA LEU A 7 10.49 4.91 11.27
C LEU A 7 9.31 5.08 10.28
N GLY A 8 9.33 4.39 9.14
CA GLY A 8 8.39 4.58 8.03
C GLY A 8 9.01 5.01 6.69
N SER A 9 10.32 5.24 6.63
CA SER A 9 11.00 5.47 5.36
C SER A 9 11.31 4.13 4.67
N HIS A 10 10.88 3.93 3.43
CA HIS A 10 11.06 2.69 2.65
C HIS A 10 12.54 2.28 2.42
N TYR A 11 13.49 3.09 2.87
CA TYR A 11 14.94 2.85 2.87
C TYR A 11 15.37 1.53 3.53
N SER A 12 14.54 0.95 4.41
CA SER A 12 14.85 -0.34 5.03
C SER A 12 14.44 -1.54 4.16
N ILE A 13 13.64 -1.36 3.10
CA ILE A 13 13.08 -2.46 2.32
C ILE A 13 14.15 -3.23 1.55
N PRO A 14 15.10 -2.59 0.83
CA PRO A 14 16.16 -3.35 0.16
C PRO A 14 17.01 -4.16 1.15
N HIS A 15 17.28 -3.59 2.33
CA HIS A 15 18.04 -4.27 3.38
C HIS A 15 17.27 -5.43 4.00
N TRP A 16 15.97 -5.24 4.26
CA TRP A 16 15.08 -6.30 4.74
C TRP A 16 14.96 -7.44 3.73
N ALA A 17 14.78 -7.10 2.45
CA ALA A 17 14.63 -8.08 1.38
C ALA A 17 15.86 -8.99 1.28
N LYS A 18 17.08 -8.43 1.33
CA LYS A 18 18.36 -9.17 1.34
C LYS A 18 18.58 -10.04 2.59
N LYS A 19 17.85 -9.78 3.67
CA LYS A 19 17.92 -10.55 4.92
C LYS A 19 16.80 -11.58 5.06
N SER A 20 15.95 -11.70 4.04
CA SER A 20 14.79 -12.59 4.04
C SER A 20 14.97 -13.70 3.00
N ALA A 21 14.18 -14.76 3.10
CA ALA A 21 14.14 -15.84 2.08
C ALA A 21 13.37 -15.43 0.81
N LEU A 22 13.11 -14.13 0.60
CA LEU A 22 12.33 -13.62 -0.52
C LEU A 22 12.97 -13.96 -1.88
N GLU A 23 14.31 -13.86 -1.96
CA GLU A 23 15.11 -14.17 -3.13
C GLU A 23 14.94 -15.65 -3.55
N ASP A 24 14.97 -16.54 -2.56
CA ASP A 24 14.79 -17.99 -2.76
C ASP A 24 13.36 -18.38 -3.15
N ILE A 25 12.36 -17.77 -2.49
CA ILE A 25 10.94 -18.07 -2.74
C ILE A 25 10.52 -17.58 -4.12
N LEU A 26 10.92 -16.36 -4.49
CA LEU A 26 10.56 -15.77 -5.77
C LEU A 26 11.47 -16.22 -6.92
N LYS A 27 12.63 -16.82 -6.60
CA LYS A 27 13.65 -17.23 -7.57
C LYS A 27 14.10 -16.08 -8.48
N ILE A 28 14.28 -14.89 -7.89
CA ILE A 28 14.74 -13.67 -8.58
C ILE A 28 15.98 -13.13 -7.87
N ASP A 29 16.90 -12.51 -8.60
CA ASP A 29 18.05 -11.81 -8.03
C ASP A 29 17.64 -10.41 -7.54
N LEU A 30 17.82 -10.17 -6.23
CA LEU A 30 17.53 -8.93 -5.53
C LEU A 30 18.80 -8.13 -5.21
N SER A 31 19.99 -8.58 -5.66
CA SER A 31 21.26 -7.87 -5.46
C SER A 31 21.20 -6.41 -5.91
N GLY A 32 20.51 -6.17 -7.03
CA GLY A 32 20.28 -4.86 -7.65
C GLY A 32 19.07 -4.09 -7.13
N LEU A 33 18.33 -4.57 -6.12
CA LEU A 33 17.21 -3.84 -5.52
C LEU A 33 17.72 -2.65 -4.70
N ASN A 34 17.14 -1.47 -4.95
CA ASN A 34 17.41 -0.24 -4.22
C ASN A 34 16.13 0.62 -4.11
N ASP A 35 16.19 1.69 -3.33
CA ASP A 35 15.02 2.53 -3.07
C ASP A 35 14.49 3.19 -4.35
N ASP A 36 15.38 3.68 -5.22
CA ASP A 36 14.99 4.34 -6.48
C ASP A 36 14.17 3.40 -7.38
N LYS A 37 14.57 2.13 -7.49
CA LYS A 37 13.82 1.11 -8.22
C LYS A 37 12.47 0.83 -7.60
N ILE A 38 12.39 0.78 -6.26
CA ILE A 38 11.12 0.58 -5.56
C ILE A 38 10.17 1.74 -5.86
N TYR A 39 10.64 2.98 -5.71
CA TYR A 39 9.82 4.16 -6.01
C TYR A 39 9.40 4.23 -7.48
N TYR A 40 10.30 3.89 -8.40
CA TYR A 40 10.01 3.84 -9.83
C TYR A 40 8.92 2.80 -10.18
N GLU A 41 8.96 1.62 -9.55
CA GLU A 41 7.92 0.61 -9.74
C GLU A 41 6.60 0.99 -9.05
N LEU A 42 6.63 1.66 -7.90
CA LEU A 42 5.42 2.21 -7.26
C LEU A 42 4.69 3.21 -8.17
N ASP A 43 5.43 4.08 -8.87
CA ASP A 43 4.84 5.01 -9.85
C ASP A 43 4.18 4.28 -11.02
N LYS A 44 4.79 3.18 -11.50
CA LYS A 44 4.18 2.35 -12.55
C LYS A 44 2.93 1.65 -12.06
N ILE A 45 2.95 1.09 -10.85
CA ILE A 45 1.77 0.46 -10.22
C ILE A 45 0.64 1.49 -10.12
N HIS A 46 0.94 2.71 -9.68
CA HIS A 46 -0.04 3.77 -9.59
C HIS A 46 -0.64 4.13 -10.97
N LYS A 47 0.21 4.33 -11.98
CA LYS A 47 -0.24 4.62 -13.36
C LYS A 47 -1.09 3.52 -13.97
N ASN A 48 -0.84 2.26 -13.60
CA ASN A 48 -1.54 1.09 -14.13
C ASN A 48 -2.61 0.55 -13.19
N LYS A 49 -2.96 1.27 -12.12
CA LYS A 49 -3.87 0.82 -11.06
C LYS A 49 -5.12 0.12 -11.60
N ILE A 50 -5.88 0.79 -12.47
CA ILE A 50 -7.13 0.25 -13.02
C ILE A 50 -6.90 -1.07 -13.77
N SER A 51 -5.80 -1.15 -14.54
CA SER A 51 -5.45 -2.38 -15.26
C SER A 51 -5.09 -3.52 -14.31
N ILE A 52 -4.38 -3.22 -13.22
CA ILE A 52 -4.01 -4.19 -12.19
C ILE A 52 -5.25 -4.68 -11.45
N GLU A 53 -6.14 -3.77 -11.02
CA GLU A 53 -7.40 -4.11 -10.34
C GLU A 53 -8.28 -5.01 -11.20
N ASN A 54 -8.47 -4.65 -12.48
CA ASN A 54 -9.22 -5.47 -13.43
C ASN A 54 -8.57 -6.84 -13.64
N HIS A 55 -7.24 -6.90 -13.71
CA HIS A 55 -6.53 -8.15 -13.84
C HIS A 55 -6.71 -9.04 -12.60
N LEU A 56 -6.53 -8.50 -11.40
CA LEU A 56 -6.70 -9.23 -10.13
C LEU A 56 -8.15 -9.73 -9.97
N PHE A 57 -9.12 -8.88 -10.26
CA PHE A 57 -10.54 -9.25 -10.27
C PHE A 57 -10.78 -10.41 -11.24
N ASN A 58 -10.38 -10.28 -12.50
CA ASN A 58 -10.59 -11.33 -13.50
C ASN A 58 -9.92 -12.66 -13.09
N GLN A 59 -8.66 -12.62 -12.64
CA GLN A 59 -7.91 -13.82 -12.25
C GLN A 59 -8.57 -14.60 -11.11
N THR A 60 -9.16 -13.91 -10.15
CA THR A 60 -9.76 -14.53 -8.97
C THR A 60 -11.25 -14.82 -9.17
N PHE A 61 -11.97 -13.98 -9.90
CA PHE A 61 -13.36 -14.18 -10.27
C PHE A 61 -13.53 -15.44 -11.12
N TRP A 62 -12.73 -15.61 -12.18
CA TRP A 62 -12.83 -16.81 -13.03
C TRP A 62 -12.52 -18.11 -12.29
N LYS A 63 -11.65 -18.05 -11.27
CA LYS A 63 -11.34 -19.23 -10.42
C LYS A 63 -12.49 -19.56 -9.47
N ARG A 64 -13.16 -18.54 -8.92
CA ARG A 64 -14.24 -18.75 -7.95
C ARG A 64 -15.23 -17.56 -7.93
N PRO A 65 -16.21 -17.54 -8.85
CA PRO A 65 -17.20 -16.45 -8.92
C PRO A 65 -18.00 -16.29 -7.63
N GLU A 66 -18.26 -17.40 -6.94
CA GLU A 66 -18.99 -17.46 -5.67
C GLU A 66 -18.35 -16.63 -4.55
N SER A 67 -17.03 -16.43 -4.61
CA SER A 67 -16.31 -15.59 -3.63
C SER A 67 -16.69 -14.11 -3.69
N TYR A 68 -17.36 -13.69 -4.77
CA TYR A 68 -17.77 -12.30 -5.02
C TYR A 68 -19.23 -12.00 -4.63
N LYS A 69 -19.97 -12.98 -4.10
CA LYS A 69 -21.33 -12.76 -3.58
C LYS A 69 -21.37 -11.79 -2.40
N PHE A 70 -20.30 -11.77 -1.61
CA PHE A 70 -20.08 -10.82 -0.52
C PHE A 70 -18.69 -10.22 -0.66
N ILE A 71 -18.62 -8.89 -0.60
CA ILE A 71 -17.36 -8.14 -0.67
C ILE A 71 -17.13 -7.48 0.68
N ASN A 72 -15.98 -7.76 1.27
CA ASN A 72 -15.51 -7.06 2.46
C ASN A 72 -14.85 -5.76 2.04
N TYR A 73 -15.20 -4.68 2.74
CA TYR A 73 -14.56 -3.39 2.58
C TYR A 73 -13.86 -3.03 3.89
N ASP A 74 -12.53 -3.00 3.85
CA ASP A 74 -11.72 -2.56 4.99
C ASP A 74 -11.27 -1.10 4.81
N LEU A 75 -11.39 -0.32 5.88
CA LEU A 75 -10.96 1.07 5.94
C LEU A 75 -9.90 1.22 7.03
N THR A 76 -8.67 1.51 6.63
CA THR A 76 -7.56 1.72 7.55
C THR A 76 -7.01 3.15 7.42
N THR A 77 -6.92 3.85 8.55
CA THR A 77 -6.26 5.17 8.62
C THR A 77 -4.75 5.00 8.75
N SER A 78 -4.00 5.60 7.83
CA SER A 78 -2.53 5.68 7.91
C SER A 78 -2.10 7.13 8.10
N TYR A 79 -1.03 7.35 8.87
CA TYR A 79 -0.41 8.66 9.06
C TYR A 79 1.02 8.66 8.50
N PHE A 80 1.53 9.84 8.17
CA PHE A 80 2.90 9.98 7.70
C PHE A 80 3.54 11.29 8.17
N VAL A 81 4.87 11.33 8.07
CA VAL A 81 5.70 12.49 8.40
C VAL A 81 6.01 13.22 7.09
N GLY A 82 5.34 14.35 6.85
CA GLY A 82 5.54 15.18 5.65
C GLY A 82 4.39 16.15 5.40
N TYR A 83 4.66 17.22 4.64
CA TYR A 83 3.71 18.31 4.38
C TYR A 83 3.31 18.47 2.90
N ASN A 84 3.82 17.62 2.01
CA ASN A 84 3.68 17.79 0.55
C ASN A 84 2.71 16.80 -0.10
N CYS A 85 1.81 16.17 0.66
CA CYS A 85 0.80 15.28 0.10
C CYS A 85 -0.57 15.98 0.08
N ASP A 86 -1.13 16.13 -1.12
CA ASP A 86 -2.41 16.84 -1.33
C ASP A 86 -3.61 16.07 -0.80
N LEU A 87 -3.49 14.74 -0.68
CA LEU A 87 -4.51 13.87 -0.08
C LEU A 87 -4.43 13.87 1.45
N SER A 88 -3.51 14.62 2.05
CA SER A 88 -3.27 14.54 3.47
C SER A 88 -4.05 15.59 4.25
N ALA A 89 -4.74 15.16 5.31
CA ALA A 89 -5.44 16.06 6.21
C ALA A 89 -5.11 15.75 7.66
N PHE A 90 -5.10 16.77 8.52
CA PHE A 90 -4.99 16.55 9.96
C PHE A 90 -6.30 15.93 10.47
N GLY A 91 -6.21 14.80 11.17
CA GLY A 91 -7.40 14.05 11.59
C GLY A 91 -7.39 13.53 13.04
N LYS A 92 -8.57 13.12 13.51
CA LYS A 92 -8.82 12.49 14.83
C LYS A 92 -8.64 10.96 14.80
N GLY A 93 -7.66 10.44 14.07
CA GLY A 93 -7.34 9.00 14.08
C GLY A 93 -6.99 8.47 15.48
N LYS A 94 -6.61 7.19 15.57
CA LYS A 94 -6.15 6.54 16.82
C LYS A 94 -5.11 7.41 17.56
N ILE A 95 -4.90 7.18 18.86
CA ILE A 95 -4.02 8.00 19.72
C ILE A 95 -2.65 8.30 19.07
N GLU A 96 -2.08 7.31 18.39
CA GLU A 96 -0.82 7.38 17.65
C GLU A 96 -0.80 8.33 16.43
N CYS A 97 -1.97 8.72 15.92
CA CYS A 97 -2.17 9.53 14.73
C CYS A 97 -2.57 10.99 15.05
N HIS A 98 -2.87 11.33 16.32
CA HIS A 98 -3.33 12.68 16.69
C HIS A 98 -2.29 13.75 16.32
N GLY A 99 -2.77 14.84 15.71
CA GLY A 99 -1.92 15.96 15.28
C GLY A 99 -1.06 15.69 14.06
N ARG A 100 -1.21 14.53 13.40
CA ARG A 100 -0.48 14.17 12.17
C ARG A 100 -1.41 14.18 10.95
N ARG A 101 -0.81 14.39 9.79
CA ARG A 101 -1.47 14.26 8.49
C ARG A 101 -1.78 12.79 8.21
N GLN A 102 -3.01 12.53 7.81
CA GLN A 102 -3.59 11.21 7.63
C GLN A 102 -4.16 11.05 6.22
N VAL A 103 -4.22 9.80 5.77
CA VAL A 103 -4.97 9.32 4.61
C VAL A 103 -5.79 8.10 5.03
N LEU A 104 -6.92 7.87 4.38
CA LEU A 104 -7.67 6.63 4.53
C LEU A 104 -7.34 5.72 3.34
N LEU A 105 -6.99 4.47 3.63
CA LEU A 105 -6.88 3.41 2.64
C LEU A 105 -8.13 2.54 2.71
N GLY A 106 -8.86 2.46 1.60
CA GLY A 106 -9.93 1.50 1.39
C GLY A 106 -9.45 0.33 0.56
N VAL A 107 -9.80 -0.90 0.94
CA VAL A 107 -9.50 -2.11 0.16
C VAL A 107 -10.75 -2.97 0.06
N LEU A 108 -11.08 -3.41 -1.16
CA LEU A 108 -12.12 -4.42 -1.39
C LEU A 108 -11.48 -5.79 -1.48
N ILE A 109 -12.07 -6.72 -0.72
CA ILE A 109 -11.58 -8.08 -0.54
C ILE A 109 -12.75 -9.04 -0.76
N ASN A 110 -12.54 -10.09 -1.56
CA ASN A 110 -13.56 -11.13 -1.74
C ASN A 110 -13.68 -11.99 -0.46
N SER A 111 -14.65 -12.91 -0.41
CA SER A 111 -14.85 -13.74 0.79
C SER A 111 -13.72 -14.75 1.07
N GLU A 112 -12.76 -14.91 0.17
CA GLU A 112 -11.57 -15.75 0.35
C GLU A 112 -10.34 -14.97 0.84
N GLY A 113 -10.46 -13.65 1.00
CA GLY A 113 -9.34 -12.82 1.45
C GLY A 113 -8.48 -12.25 0.32
N TYR A 114 -8.89 -12.34 -0.94
CA TYR A 114 -8.16 -11.74 -2.06
C TYR A 114 -8.54 -10.26 -2.24
N PRO A 115 -7.59 -9.32 -2.06
CA PRO A 115 -7.82 -7.93 -2.40
C PRO A 115 -7.79 -7.75 -3.92
N PHE A 116 -8.76 -7.03 -4.47
CA PHE A 116 -8.88 -6.82 -5.92
C PHE A 116 -9.08 -5.35 -6.32
N LYS A 117 -9.34 -4.46 -5.36
CA LYS A 117 -9.46 -3.02 -5.59
C LYS A 117 -9.01 -2.25 -4.35
N TRP A 118 -8.41 -1.07 -4.53
CA TRP A 118 -8.05 -0.20 -3.42
C TRP A 118 -8.25 1.27 -3.78
N ASP A 119 -8.47 2.13 -2.80
CA ASP A 119 -8.56 3.59 -2.99
C ASP A 119 -7.92 4.33 -1.82
N VAL A 120 -7.33 5.49 -2.12
CA VAL A 120 -6.73 6.37 -1.11
C VAL A 120 -7.55 7.65 -1.04
N PHE A 121 -8.09 7.93 0.14
CA PHE A 121 -8.96 9.07 0.39
C PHE A 121 -8.29 10.07 1.33
N PRO A 122 -8.74 11.34 1.29
CA PRO A 122 -8.30 12.32 2.26
C PRO A 122 -8.54 11.91 3.71
N GLY A 123 -7.60 12.25 4.59
CA GLY A 123 -7.76 12.09 6.04
C GLY A 123 -9.07 12.72 6.54
N THR A 124 -9.71 12.11 7.54
CA THR A 124 -10.91 12.69 8.17
C THR A 124 -10.54 14.03 8.83
N PRO A 125 -11.15 15.16 8.44
CA PRO A 125 -10.78 16.47 8.98
C PRO A 125 -11.10 16.62 10.47
N LEU A 126 -10.32 17.44 11.17
CA LEU A 126 -10.68 18.00 12.48
C LEU A 126 -11.88 18.97 12.32
N ARG A 127 -13.11 18.50 12.56
CA ARG A 127 -14.22 19.37 12.98
C ARG A 127 -14.54 19.13 14.45
#